data_AF-A0A2N7KE39-F1
#
_entry.id   AF-A0A2N7KE39-F1
#
_cell.length_a   1.000
_cell.length_b   1.000
_cell.length_c   1.000
_cell.angle_alpha   90.00
_cell.angle_beta   90.00
_cell.angle_gamma   90.00
#
_symmetry.space_group_name_H-M   'P 1'
#
loop_
_entity.id
_entity.type
_entity.pdbx_description
1 polymer ?
#
loop_
_entity_poly.entity_id
_entity_poly.type
_entity_poly.pdbx_seq_one_letter_code
_entity_poly.pdbx_strand_id
1 'polypeptide(L)'
;MCKQSSYSKYQKRVIKFLNDQLGTDTPFTYERTQTNHLKVLIDGVPKPIFTGSTPSDCKSINNFMAEVKREVRASKVEKGDCKPTLPLPTPIKVSNDKLIQGCIKSLRTRLPVLKSQEETHVLETHEFDGINSNRLEVVKHSISFALQARKDGVYIKRNEMKELEQAILKHLNFMLPTMAYYSELLVNKNKYSQKSLEPLPAETVMNESDVPEFRATTVVNIDSSSREIEEGESLTTSKERKKHDIAHSVKQTKDSASELMTMSTDNRVSLLRNLTKAQALTLIDDLNHALALNREQDIEAVVELIRDKDLPLEAIISRLEAA
;
A
#
# COMPACT_ATOMS: atom_id res chain seq x y z
N MET A 1 10.54 -13.25 -6.80
CA MET A 1 11.22 -13.49 -5.50
C MET A 1 12.74 -13.40 -5.66
N CYS A 2 13.42 -12.50 -4.93
CA CYS A 2 14.85 -12.19 -5.10
C CYS A 2 15.78 -12.83 -4.03
N LYS A 3 15.81 -14.16 -3.93
CA LYS A 3 16.89 -14.84 -3.16
C LYS A 3 18.18 -14.81 -3.99
N GLN A 4 19.16 -13.97 -3.65
CA GLN A 4 20.38 -13.83 -4.46
C GLN A 4 21.17 -15.15 -4.63
N SER A 5 20.97 -16.12 -3.74
CA SER A 5 21.51 -17.48 -3.86
C SER A 5 21.04 -18.21 -5.13
N SER A 6 19.79 -18.04 -5.56
CA SER A 6 19.17 -18.81 -6.65
C SER A 6 19.58 -18.40 -8.08
N TYR A 7 20.32 -17.31 -8.24
CA TYR A 7 20.84 -16.88 -9.54
C TYR A 7 22.10 -17.66 -9.94
N SER A 8 22.24 -17.95 -11.24
CA SER A 8 23.44 -18.58 -11.81
C SER A 8 24.68 -17.69 -11.72
N LYS A 9 25.88 -18.26 -11.90
CA LYS A 9 27.14 -17.48 -11.95
C LYS A 9 27.08 -16.39 -13.03
N TYR A 10 26.48 -16.70 -14.18
CA TYR A 10 26.23 -15.76 -15.28
C TYR A 10 25.32 -14.59 -14.84
N GLN A 11 24.15 -14.90 -14.26
CA GLN A 11 23.19 -13.88 -13.81
C GLN A 11 23.79 -12.99 -12.70
N LYS A 12 24.55 -13.58 -11.77
CA LYS A 12 25.29 -12.83 -10.74
C LYS A 12 26.31 -11.86 -11.35
N ARG A 13 26.99 -12.25 -12.44
CA ARG A 13 27.93 -11.38 -13.19
C ARG A 13 27.21 -10.23 -13.90
N VAL A 14 26.05 -10.50 -14.50
CA VAL A 14 25.17 -9.47 -15.10
C VAL A 14 24.67 -8.48 -14.05
N ILE A 15 24.14 -8.97 -12.92
CA ILE A 15 23.65 -8.11 -11.82
C ILE A 15 24.81 -7.25 -11.26
N LYS A 16 26.02 -7.82 -11.12
CA LYS A 16 27.19 -7.03 -10.71
C LYS A 16 27.48 -5.91 -11.72
N PHE A 17 27.58 -6.25 -13.01
CA PHE A 17 27.80 -5.25 -14.06
C PHE A 17 26.75 -4.14 -14.08
N LEU A 18 25.47 -4.46 -13.87
CA LEU A 18 24.41 -3.45 -13.80
C LEU A 18 24.60 -2.48 -12.61
N ASN A 19 25.00 -2.99 -11.43
CA ASN A 19 25.35 -2.13 -10.30
C ASN A 19 26.56 -1.24 -10.61
N ASP A 20 27.61 -1.82 -11.21
CA ASP A 20 28.85 -1.10 -11.53
C ASP A 20 28.62 -0.04 -12.64
N GLN A 21 27.69 -0.27 -13.58
CA GLN A 21 27.46 0.57 -14.76
C GLN A 21 26.35 1.62 -14.59
N LEU A 22 25.31 1.34 -13.81
CA LEU A 22 24.17 2.25 -13.57
C LEU A 22 24.34 3.09 -12.30
N GLY A 23 25.16 2.61 -11.36
CA GLY A 23 25.57 3.33 -10.16
C GLY A 23 24.40 3.76 -9.26
N THR A 24 24.51 4.97 -8.73
CA THR A 24 23.56 5.62 -7.83
C THR A 24 22.51 6.46 -8.55
N ASP A 25 22.75 6.85 -9.80
CA ASP A 25 21.88 7.77 -10.54
C ASP A 25 20.65 7.10 -11.17
N THR A 26 20.80 5.86 -11.64
CA THR A 26 19.83 5.19 -12.52
C THR A 26 19.21 3.97 -11.83
N PRO A 27 17.94 4.06 -11.37
CA PRO A 27 17.20 2.92 -10.86
C PRO A 27 17.08 1.78 -11.87
N PHE A 28 17.11 0.56 -11.35
CA PHE A 28 16.84 -0.64 -12.13
C PHE A 28 16.27 -1.77 -11.25
N THR A 29 15.42 -2.58 -11.86
CA THR A 29 14.90 -3.84 -11.33
C THR A 29 15.32 -5.00 -12.21
N TYR A 30 15.34 -6.19 -11.64
CA TYR A 30 15.61 -7.42 -12.36
C TYR A 30 14.79 -8.57 -11.79
N GLU A 31 14.28 -9.42 -12.68
CA GLU A 31 13.49 -10.59 -12.32
C GLU A 31 13.89 -11.81 -13.16
N ARG A 32 13.69 -13.01 -12.60
CA ARG A 32 13.92 -14.25 -13.34
C ARG A 32 12.60 -14.65 -14.01
N THR A 33 12.63 -14.69 -15.34
CA THR A 33 11.52 -15.17 -16.18
C THR A 33 11.32 -16.69 -16.02
N GLN A 34 10.19 -17.20 -16.52
CA GLN A 34 9.89 -18.64 -16.54
C GLN A 34 10.97 -19.44 -17.30
N THR A 35 11.53 -18.89 -18.39
CA THR A 35 12.61 -19.49 -19.18
C THR A 35 14.01 -19.35 -18.53
N ASN A 36 14.08 -19.01 -17.24
CA ASN A 36 15.30 -18.73 -16.49
C ASN A 36 16.18 -17.58 -17.03
N HIS A 37 15.70 -16.78 -17.99
CA HIS A 37 16.40 -15.56 -18.41
C HIS A 37 16.19 -14.44 -17.38
N LEU A 38 17.17 -13.56 -17.23
CA LEU A 38 17.04 -12.36 -16.41
C LEU A 38 16.39 -11.27 -17.27
N LYS A 39 15.18 -10.84 -16.91
CA LYS A 39 14.55 -9.63 -17.42
C LYS A 39 15.04 -8.45 -16.58
N VAL A 40 15.45 -7.37 -17.23
CA VAL A 40 15.99 -6.18 -16.59
C VAL A 40 15.22 -4.95 -17.09
N LEU A 41 14.73 -4.15 -16.15
CA LEU A 41 14.07 -2.87 -16.40
C LEU A 41 14.96 -1.77 -15.83
N ILE A 42 15.21 -0.72 -16.62
CA ILE A 42 16.13 0.38 -16.27
C ILE A 42 15.37 1.68 -16.45
N ASP A 43 15.47 2.59 -15.49
CA ASP A 43 14.86 3.93 -15.58
C ASP A 43 15.38 4.68 -16.82
N GLY A 44 14.46 5.18 -17.63
CA GLY A 44 14.73 5.84 -18.91
C GLY A 44 14.94 4.92 -20.12
N VAL A 45 14.94 3.59 -19.97
CA VAL A 45 14.99 2.64 -21.08
C VAL A 45 13.55 2.16 -21.41
N PRO A 46 13.05 2.33 -22.64
CA PRO A 46 11.64 2.08 -22.96
C PRO A 46 11.26 0.59 -23.03
N LYS A 47 12.24 -0.32 -23.21
CA LYS A 47 11.98 -1.77 -23.40
C LYS A 47 12.75 -2.61 -22.37
N PRO A 48 12.12 -3.65 -21.76
CA PRO A 48 12.85 -4.59 -20.93
C PRO A 48 13.97 -5.29 -21.73
N ILE A 49 15.18 -5.30 -21.18
CA ILE A 49 16.33 -6.00 -21.78
C ILE A 49 16.42 -7.38 -21.14
N PHE A 50 16.59 -8.42 -21.96
CA PHE A 50 16.67 -9.81 -21.51
C PHE A 50 18.07 -10.37 -21.73
N THR A 51 18.56 -11.17 -20.78
CA THR A 51 19.79 -11.93 -21.02
C THR A 51 19.57 -13.08 -22.01
N GLY A 52 20.50 -13.27 -22.94
CA GLY A 52 20.49 -14.38 -23.90
C GLY A 52 20.48 -15.78 -23.26
N SER A 53 20.03 -16.76 -24.05
CA SER A 53 19.57 -18.06 -23.54
C SER A 53 20.65 -19.08 -23.18
N THR A 54 21.92 -18.84 -23.51
CA THR A 54 23.03 -19.79 -23.32
C THR A 54 24.11 -19.25 -22.38
N PRO A 55 24.10 -19.62 -21.08
CA PRO A 55 25.11 -19.20 -20.10
C PRO A 55 26.56 -19.64 -20.42
N SER A 56 26.73 -20.59 -21.34
CA SER A 56 27.99 -21.10 -21.85
C SER A 56 28.62 -20.23 -22.95
N ASP A 57 27.85 -19.35 -23.59
CA ASP A 57 28.39 -18.46 -24.61
C ASP A 57 28.95 -17.17 -23.99
N CYS A 58 30.27 -17.03 -23.99
CA CYS A 58 30.97 -15.82 -23.57
C CYS A 58 30.67 -14.58 -24.42
N LYS A 59 30.13 -14.71 -25.64
CA LYS A 59 29.69 -13.57 -26.45
C LYS A 59 28.35 -13.02 -25.98
N SER A 60 27.41 -13.88 -25.58
CA SER A 60 26.07 -13.47 -25.07
C SER A 60 26.12 -12.41 -23.97
N ILE A 61 27.03 -12.53 -23.00
CA ILE A 61 27.16 -11.55 -21.91
C ILE A 61 27.72 -10.21 -22.41
N ASN A 62 28.68 -10.24 -23.34
CA ASN A 62 29.26 -9.03 -23.91
C ASN A 62 28.25 -8.29 -24.79
N ASN A 63 27.42 -9.03 -25.54
CA ASN A 63 26.33 -8.47 -26.33
C ASN A 63 25.30 -7.77 -25.42
N PHE A 64 24.85 -8.44 -24.35
CA PHE A 64 23.97 -7.83 -23.34
C PHE A 64 24.59 -6.57 -22.71
N MET A 65 25.88 -6.62 -22.32
CA MET A 65 26.58 -5.47 -21.74
C MET A 65 26.69 -4.30 -22.73
N ALA A 66 26.91 -4.58 -24.02
CA ALA A 66 26.97 -3.57 -25.07
C ALA A 66 25.59 -2.97 -25.37
N GLU A 67 24.54 -3.79 -25.37
CA GLU A 67 23.15 -3.37 -25.53
C GLU A 67 22.71 -2.44 -24.39
N VAL A 68 22.92 -2.83 -23.12
CA VAL A 68 22.66 -1.96 -21.97
C VAL A 68 23.42 -0.63 -22.07
N LYS A 69 24.70 -0.65 -22.45
CA LYS A 69 25.50 0.58 -22.64
C LYS A 69 24.97 1.48 -23.74
N ARG A 70 24.49 0.91 -24.85
CA ARG A 70 23.90 1.64 -25.98
C ARG A 70 22.59 2.30 -25.56
N GLU A 71 21.71 1.54 -24.92
CA GLU A 71 20.36 1.99 -24.54
C GLU A 71 20.40 3.08 -23.45
N VAL A 72 21.26 2.92 -22.45
CA VAL A 72 21.50 3.94 -21.41
C VAL A 72 22.14 5.21 -22.00
N ARG A 73 22.91 5.11 -23.08
CA ARG A 73 23.41 6.29 -23.80
C ARG A 73 22.29 6.99 -24.57
N ALA A 74 21.48 6.26 -25.33
CA ALA A 74 20.34 6.82 -26.06
C ALA A 74 19.40 7.60 -25.13
N SER A 75 19.03 6.98 -24.00
CA SER A 75 18.21 7.60 -22.94
C SER A 75 18.75 8.93 -22.39
N LYS A 76 20.07 9.10 -22.36
CA LYS A 76 20.72 10.36 -21.93
C LYS A 76 20.71 11.43 -23.02
N VAL A 77 20.86 11.04 -24.29
CA VAL A 77 20.83 11.97 -25.43
C VAL A 77 19.43 12.57 -25.62
N GLU A 78 18.36 11.77 -25.47
CA GLU A 78 16.98 12.28 -25.61
C GLU A 78 16.55 13.25 -24.50
N LYS A 79 17.24 13.27 -23.35
CA LYS A 79 16.93 14.18 -22.23
C LYS A 79 17.53 15.58 -22.37
N GLY A 80 18.16 15.89 -23.51
CA GLY A 80 18.70 17.22 -23.81
C GLY A 80 20.07 17.47 -23.19
N ASP A 81 21.10 17.51 -24.03
CA ASP A 81 22.50 17.74 -23.63
C ASP A 81 22.75 19.21 -23.22
N CYS A 82 22.33 19.58 -22.00
CA CYS A 82 22.94 20.71 -21.30
C CYS A 82 24.07 20.16 -20.43
N LYS A 83 25.25 19.93 -21.03
CA LYS A 83 26.42 19.31 -20.39
C LYS A 83 26.77 20.02 -19.07
N PRO A 84 26.59 19.39 -17.89
CA PRO A 84 27.34 19.78 -16.72
C PRO A 84 28.75 19.23 -16.93
N THR A 85 29.75 20.11 -16.98
CA THR A 85 31.17 19.70 -16.89
C THR A 85 31.33 18.82 -15.66
N LEU A 86 31.46 17.50 -15.85
CA LEU A 86 31.51 16.50 -14.76
C LEU A 86 32.62 16.89 -13.78
N PRO A 87 32.29 17.43 -12.59
CA PRO A 87 33.31 17.77 -11.62
C PRO A 87 33.88 16.45 -11.12
N LEU A 88 35.21 16.35 -11.05
CA LEU A 88 35.88 15.19 -10.45
C LEU A 88 35.20 14.88 -9.10
N PRO A 89 34.72 13.64 -8.88
CA PRO A 89 33.99 13.30 -7.67
C PRO A 89 34.81 13.65 -6.43
N THR A 90 34.32 14.58 -5.63
CA THR A 90 34.96 14.90 -4.35
C THR A 90 34.92 13.63 -3.47
N PRO A 91 35.91 13.41 -2.59
CA PRO A 91 35.95 12.20 -1.76
C PRO A 91 34.68 12.03 -0.90
N ILE A 92 34.02 13.14 -0.54
CA ILE A 92 32.71 13.17 0.12
C ILE A 92 31.64 12.51 -0.76
N LYS A 93 31.51 12.92 -2.04
CA LYS A 93 30.55 12.34 -3.00
C LYS A 93 30.78 10.83 -3.16
N VAL A 94 32.03 10.40 -3.38
CA VAL A 94 32.37 8.97 -3.49
C VAL A 94 31.98 8.18 -2.22
N SER A 95 32.05 8.80 -1.04
CA SER A 95 31.63 8.17 0.21
C SER A 95 30.10 8.10 0.35
N ASN A 96 29.39 9.13 -0.12
CA ASN A 96 27.92 9.17 -0.16
C ASN A 96 27.37 8.17 -1.19
N ASP A 97 28.02 8.02 -2.35
CA ASP A 97 27.63 7.02 -3.35
C ASP A 97 27.74 5.58 -2.81
N LYS A 98 28.80 5.29 -2.06
CA LYS A 98 28.94 3.99 -1.35
C LYS A 98 27.84 3.77 -0.31
N LEU A 99 27.43 4.83 0.41
CA LEU A 99 26.31 4.78 1.35
C LEU A 99 24.98 4.49 0.65
N ILE A 100 24.69 5.18 -0.45
CA ILE A 100 23.51 4.96 -1.31
C ILE A 100 23.49 3.52 -1.82
N GLN A 101 24.60 3.03 -2.41
CA GLN A 101 24.73 1.66 -2.90
C GLN A 101 24.52 0.62 -1.80
N GLY A 102 25.07 0.86 -0.60
CA GLY A 102 24.86 0.01 0.57
C GLY A 102 23.39 -0.08 0.98
N CYS A 103 22.71 1.07 1.07
CA CYS A 103 21.28 1.15 1.37
C CYS A 103 20.44 0.44 0.31
N ILE A 104 20.64 0.74 -0.98
CA ILE A 104 19.93 0.09 -2.09
C ILE A 104 20.13 -1.43 -2.07
N LYS A 105 21.35 -1.91 -1.82
CA LYS A 105 21.64 -3.35 -1.71
C LYS A 105 20.92 -4.01 -0.54
N SER A 106 20.81 -3.33 0.60
CA SER A 106 20.03 -3.78 1.77
C SER A 106 18.53 -3.79 1.50
N LEU A 107 18.00 -2.75 0.87
CA LEU A 107 16.59 -2.66 0.48
C LEU A 107 16.22 -3.76 -0.51
N ARG A 108 17.08 -4.10 -1.48
CA ARG A 108 16.87 -5.19 -2.45
C ARG A 108 16.73 -6.57 -1.83
N THR A 109 17.37 -6.86 -0.69
CA THR A 109 17.18 -8.16 0.00
C THR A 109 15.89 -8.16 0.82
N ARG A 110 15.49 -7.00 1.37
CA ARG A 110 14.23 -6.81 2.11
C ARG A 110 12.99 -6.62 1.22
N LEU A 111 13.18 -6.35 -0.07
CA LEU A 111 12.11 -6.01 -1.03
C LEU A 111 10.88 -6.94 -1.00
N PRO A 112 11.01 -8.29 -0.89
CA PRO A 112 9.83 -9.16 -0.79
C PRO A 112 9.02 -8.92 0.49
N VAL A 113 9.68 -8.65 1.62
CA VAL A 113 9.03 -8.38 2.90
C VAL A 113 8.34 -7.02 2.85
N LEU A 114 9.03 -5.99 2.33
CA LEU A 114 8.45 -4.65 2.16
C LEU A 114 7.22 -4.68 1.25
N LYS A 115 7.28 -5.42 0.13
CA LYS A 115 6.12 -5.61 -0.75
C LYS A 115 4.94 -6.23 -0.01
N SER A 116 5.15 -7.35 0.70
CA SER A 116 4.07 -8.00 1.45
C SER A 116 3.52 -7.13 2.58
N GLN A 117 4.36 -6.34 3.25
CA GLN A 117 3.92 -5.38 4.27
C GLN A 117 3.05 -4.26 3.67
N GLU A 118 3.41 -3.72 2.51
CA GLU A 118 2.58 -2.74 1.79
C GLU A 118 1.26 -3.37 1.30
N GLU A 119 1.28 -4.60 0.79
CA GLU A 119 0.06 -5.30 0.39
C GLU A 119 -0.88 -5.58 1.57
N THR A 120 -0.36 -6.07 2.69
CA THR A 120 -1.14 -6.28 3.93
C THR A 120 -1.72 -4.97 4.45
N HIS A 121 -0.92 -3.92 4.58
CA HIS A 121 -1.40 -2.62 5.06
C HIS A 121 -2.52 -2.06 4.18
N VAL A 122 -2.37 -2.09 2.85
CA VAL A 122 -3.43 -1.61 1.93
C VAL A 122 -4.72 -2.42 2.07
N LEU A 123 -4.62 -3.73 2.28
CA LEU A 123 -5.78 -4.59 2.47
C LEU A 123 -6.45 -4.41 3.83
N GLU A 124 -5.69 -4.06 4.88
CA GLU A 124 -6.21 -3.82 6.24
C GLU A 124 -6.82 -2.42 6.40
N THR A 125 -6.18 -1.38 5.84
CA THR A 125 -6.66 0.01 5.95
C THR A 125 -7.62 0.41 4.84
N HIS A 126 -7.75 -0.38 3.77
CA HIS A 126 -8.47 -0.06 2.53
C HIS A 126 -8.02 1.25 1.84
N GLU A 127 -6.86 1.77 2.21
CA GLU A 127 -6.29 3.05 1.76
C GLU A 127 -4.85 2.88 1.27
N PHE A 128 -4.42 3.69 0.30
CA PHE A 128 -3.06 3.63 -0.26
C PHE A 128 -2.25 4.94 -0.14
N ASP A 129 -2.83 6.01 0.40
CA ASP A 129 -2.15 7.32 0.51
C ASP A 129 -0.94 7.29 1.46
N GLY A 130 -0.98 6.45 2.50
CA GLY A 130 0.12 6.29 3.45
C GLY A 130 1.40 5.66 2.90
N ILE A 131 1.34 4.98 1.74
CA ILE A 131 2.48 4.16 1.24
C ILE A 131 3.74 5.00 1.00
N ASN A 132 3.61 6.20 0.44
CA ASN A 132 4.78 7.07 0.18
C ASN A 132 5.48 7.51 1.48
N SER A 133 4.71 7.78 2.54
CA SER A 133 5.24 8.10 3.87
C SER A 133 5.96 6.90 4.47
N ASN A 134 5.34 5.71 4.43
CA ASN A 134 5.94 4.46 4.91
C ASN A 134 7.25 4.14 4.19
N ARG A 135 7.32 4.33 2.86
CA ARG A 135 8.55 4.19 2.07
C ARG A 135 9.64 5.18 2.49
N LEU A 136 9.29 6.44 2.74
CA LEU A 136 10.23 7.45 3.22
C LEU A 136 10.79 7.10 4.61
N GLU A 137 9.98 6.54 5.51
CA GLU A 137 10.45 6.06 6.81
C GLU A 137 11.39 4.85 6.69
N VAL A 138 11.09 3.90 5.81
CA VAL A 138 11.97 2.77 5.49
C VAL A 138 13.32 3.26 4.94
N VAL A 139 13.32 4.31 4.10
CA VAL A 139 14.56 4.94 3.62
C VAL A 139 15.34 5.60 4.75
N LYS A 140 14.69 6.41 5.59
CA LYS A 140 15.32 7.04 6.76
C LYS A 140 15.94 6.03 7.72
N HIS A 141 15.22 4.93 8.00
CA HIS A 141 15.73 3.82 8.80
C HIS A 141 16.91 3.10 8.11
N SER A 142 16.88 2.93 6.78
CA SER A 142 18.01 2.34 6.06
C SER A 142 19.26 3.21 6.14
N ILE A 143 19.11 4.54 6.04
CA ILE A 143 20.23 5.47 6.15
C ILE A 143 20.75 5.52 7.59
N SER A 144 19.88 5.63 8.61
CA SER A 144 20.32 5.68 10.01
C SER A 144 21.09 4.42 10.42
N PHE A 145 20.62 3.24 10.01
CA PHE A 145 21.32 1.97 10.24
C PHE A 145 22.67 1.91 9.50
N ALA A 146 22.74 2.39 8.26
CA ALA A 146 23.98 2.43 7.49
C ALA A 146 24.99 3.45 8.05
N LEU A 147 24.52 4.55 8.65
CA LEU A 147 25.36 5.52 9.36
C LEU A 147 25.87 4.96 10.70
N GLN A 148 25.05 4.24 11.46
CA GLN A 148 25.48 3.54 12.68
C GLN A 148 26.55 2.47 12.41
N ALA A 149 26.45 1.78 11.27
CA ALA A 149 27.45 0.81 10.83
C ALA A 149 28.74 1.44 10.27
N ARG A 150 28.77 2.76 10.04
CA ARG A 150 29.91 3.47 9.46
C ARG A 150 30.91 3.86 10.56
N LYS A 151 32.19 3.53 10.35
CA LYS A 151 33.28 3.92 11.26
C LYS A 151 33.72 5.38 11.09
N ASP A 152 33.57 5.93 9.88
CA ASP A 152 33.88 7.34 9.61
C ASP A 152 32.73 8.23 10.08
N GLY A 153 32.94 8.95 11.19
CA GLY A 153 32.01 9.95 11.74
C GLY A 153 31.94 11.25 10.91
N VAL A 154 31.91 11.14 9.58
CA VAL A 154 31.82 12.29 8.67
C VAL A 154 30.44 12.94 8.84
N TYR A 155 30.43 14.19 9.27
CA TYR A 155 29.21 14.99 9.39
C TYR A 155 28.56 15.20 8.02
N ILE A 156 27.31 14.78 7.88
CA ILE A 156 26.49 14.98 6.67
C ILE A 156 25.57 16.17 6.91
N LYS A 157 25.57 17.13 5.99
CA LYS A 157 24.72 18.33 6.09
C LYS A 157 23.25 17.97 5.83
N ARG A 158 22.32 18.76 6.39
CA ARG A 158 20.86 18.54 6.22
C ARG A 158 20.41 18.47 4.76
N ASN A 159 21.07 19.21 3.85
CA ASN A 159 20.76 19.18 2.42
C ASN A 159 21.27 17.89 1.76
N GLU A 160 22.51 17.51 2.03
CA GLU A 160 23.11 16.24 1.56
C GLU A 160 22.31 15.03 2.07
N MET A 161 21.78 15.09 3.29
CA MET A 161 20.88 14.07 3.86
C MET A 161 19.56 13.98 3.07
N LYS A 162 18.96 15.11 2.67
CA LYS A 162 17.76 15.11 1.81
C LYS A 162 18.06 14.55 0.41
N GLU A 163 19.22 14.86 -0.16
CA GLU A 163 19.65 14.30 -1.45
C GLU A 163 19.84 12.77 -1.35
N LEU A 164 20.44 12.27 -0.26
CA LEU A 164 20.55 10.84 0.04
C LEU A 164 19.17 10.18 0.18
N GLU A 165 18.26 10.77 0.95
CA GLU A 165 16.88 10.30 1.11
C GLU A 165 16.15 10.23 -0.24
N GLN A 166 16.20 11.30 -1.04
CA GLN A 166 15.54 11.35 -2.35
C GLN A 166 16.14 10.36 -3.36
N ALA A 167 17.47 10.23 -3.41
CA ALA A 167 18.12 9.26 -4.28
C ALA A 167 17.67 7.83 -3.94
N ILE A 168 17.77 7.43 -2.67
CA ILE A 168 17.40 6.08 -2.23
C ILE A 168 15.89 5.84 -2.40
N LEU A 169 15.04 6.85 -2.14
CA LEU A 169 13.60 6.77 -2.37
C LEU A 169 13.24 6.60 -3.85
N LYS A 170 13.92 7.29 -4.78
CA LYS A 170 13.75 7.10 -6.23
C LYS A 170 14.02 5.64 -6.62
N HIS A 171 15.09 5.05 -6.09
CA HIS A 171 15.40 3.63 -6.29
C HIS A 171 14.34 2.72 -5.67
N LEU A 172 13.88 3.00 -4.45
CA LEU A 172 12.87 2.19 -3.76
C LEU A 172 11.52 2.20 -4.50
N ASN A 173 11.06 3.36 -4.93
CA ASN A 173 9.82 3.54 -5.70
C ASN A 173 9.86 2.86 -7.07
N PHE A 174 11.04 2.75 -7.70
CA PHE A 174 11.21 1.97 -8.93
C PHE A 174 11.25 0.44 -8.68
N MET A 175 11.58 0.02 -7.45
CA MET A 175 11.69 -1.40 -7.09
C MET A 175 10.41 -2.01 -6.51
N LEU A 176 9.53 -1.19 -5.92
CA LEU A 176 8.24 -1.61 -5.37
C LEU A 176 7.09 -1.32 -6.37
N PRO A 177 5.91 -1.94 -6.20
CA PRO A 177 4.76 -1.67 -7.05
C PRO A 177 4.31 -0.20 -7.02
N THR A 178 3.67 0.23 -8.10
CA THR A 178 3.08 1.57 -8.24
C THR A 178 1.75 1.69 -7.49
N MET A 179 1.27 2.91 -7.23
CA MET A 179 -0.05 3.12 -6.61
C MET A 179 -1.17 2.47 -7.42
N ALA A 180 -1.06 2.47 -8.76
CA ALA A 180 -2.01 1.81 -9.66
C ALA A 180 -2.18 0.30 -9.36
N TYR A 181 -1.09 -0.40 -9.03
CA TYR A 181 -1.15 -1.81 -8.61
C TYR A 181 -1.95 -2.00 -7.32
N TYR A 182 -1.79 -1.08 -6.35
CA TYR A 182 -2.52 -1.13 -5.08
C TYR A 182 -4.01 -0.77 -5.24
N SER A 183 -4.34 0.20 -6.12
CA SER A 183 -5.74 0.46 -6.47
C SER A 183 -6.40 -0.72 -7.20
N GLU A 184 -5.67 -1.38 -8.12
CA GLU A 184 -6.15 -2.61 -8.77
C GLU A 184 -6.32 -3.75 -7.78
N LEU A 185 -5.42 -3.89 -6.79
CA LEU A 185 -5.51 -4.90 -5.74
C LEU A 185 -6.81 -4.77 -4.92
N LEU A 186 -7.15 -3.54 -4.51
CA LEU A 186 -8.41 -3.23 -3.82
C LEU A 186 -9.63 -3.50 -4.70
N VAL A 187 -9.63 -3.00 -5.94
CA VAL A 187 -10.74 -3.20 -6.90
C VAL A 187 -10.96 -4.68 -7.21
N ASN A 188 -9.90 -5.47 -7.39
CA ASN A 188 -10.01 -6.89 -7.70
C ASN A 188 -10.52 -7.69 -6.49
N LYS A 189 -10.09 -7.35 -5.27
CA LYS A 189 -10.65 -7.96 -4.06
C LYS A 189 -12.15 -7.68 -3.92
N ASN A 190 -12.59 -6.44 -4.13
CA ASN A 190 -14.01 -6.07 -4.08
C ASN A 190 -14.84 -6.78 -5.18
N LYS A 191 -14.27 -6.98 -6.38
CA LYS A 191 -14.92 -7.76 -7.44
C LYS A 191 -15.04 -9.25 -7.10
N TYR A 192 -14.09 -9.83 -6.37
CA TYR A 192 -14.17 -11.22 -5.93
C TYR A 192 -15.10 -11.42 -4.74
N SER A 193 -15.22 -10.46 -3.81
CA SER A 193 -16.28 -10.53 -2.79
C SER A 193 -17.68 -10.39 -3.38
N GLN A 194 -17.88 -9.60 -4.44
CA GLN A 194 -19.15 -9.59 -5.19
C GLN A 194 -19.40 -10.87 -6.02
N LYS A 195 -18.34 -11.52 -6.54
CA LYS A 195 -18.48 -12.77 -7.33
C LYS A 195 -18.47 -14.07 -6.50
N SER A 196 -18.31 -14.00 -5.18
CA SER A 196 -18.28 -15.19 -4.32
C SER A 196 -19.68 -15.63 -3.83
N LEU A 197 -20.75 -15.00 -4.34
CA LEU A 197 -22.15 -15.30 -3.98
C LEU A 197 -22.94 -16.05 -5.08
N GLU A 198 -22.36 -16.35 -6.24
CA GLU A 198 -22.98 -17.25 -7.22
C GLU A 198 -22.56 -18.72 -6.98
N PRO A 199 -23.49 -19.63 -6.63
CA PRO A 199 -23.24 -21.06 -6.69
C PRO A 199 -23.19 -21.49 -8.16
N LEU A 200 -22.09 -22.12 -8.58
CA LEU A 200 -22.04 -22.80 -9.87
C LEU A 200 -23.09 -23.92 -9.92
N PRO A 201 -24.01 -23.94 -10.90
CA PRO A 201 -24.86 -25.10 -11.13
C PRO A 201 -23.99 -26.27 -11.62
N ALA A 202 -24.24 -27.47 -11.09
CA ALA A 202 -23.51 -28.67 -11.48
C ALA A 202 -23.77 -29.01 -12.96
N GLU A 203 -22.70 -29.30 -13.71
CA GLU A 203 -22.82 -29.87 -15.06
C GLU A 203 -23.48 -31.24 -14.99
N THR A 204 -24.54 -31.47 -15.77
CA THR A 204 -24.55 -32.55 -16.78
C THR A 204 -25.75 -32.44 -17.74
N VAL A 205 -25.54 -32.97 -18.96
CA VAL A 205 -26.55 -33.27 -20.01
C VAL A 205 -26.92 -32.15 -21.02
N MET A 206 -26.05 -32.06 -22.04
CA MET A 206 -26.36 -31.97 -23.50
C MET A 206 -26.65 -30.65 -24.24
N ASN A 207 -25.83 -30.50 -25.29
CA ASN A 207 -26.08 -30.04 -26.67
C ASN A 207 -26.05 -28.55 -27.09
N GLU A 208 -25.01 -28.28 -27.88
CA GLU A 208 -25.01 -27.65 -29.22
C GLU A 208 -25.25 -26.14 -29.39
N SER A 209 -24.17 -25.49 -29.87
CA SER A 209 -24.14 -24.57 -31.02
C SER A 209 -25.13 -23.38 -31.06
N ASP A 210 -24.65 -22.17 -30.77
CA ASP A 210 -24.14 -21.25 -31.80
C ASP A 210 -23.66 -19.90 -31.24
N VAL A 211 -22.82 -19.20 -32.00
CA VAL A 211 -22.35 -17.83 -31.74
C VAL A 211 -22.90 -16.92 -32.85
N PRO A 212 -23.52 -15.77 -32.51
CA PRO A 212 -22.89 -14.52 -32.97
C PRO A 212 -22.97 -13.33 -32.00
N GLU A 213 -21.80 -12.72 -31.81
CA GLU A 213 -21.52 -11.29 -31.66
C GLU A 213 -22.63 -10.30 -32.10
N PHE A 214 -22.98 -9.32 -31.26
CA PHE A 214 -23.45 -8.00 -31.72
C PHE A 214 -23.08 -6.84 -30.78
N ARG A 215 -22.95 -5.63 -31.34
CA ARG A 215 -22.36 -4.43 -30.70
C ARG A 215 -23.41 -3.37 -30.32
N ALA A 216 -23.23 -2.79 -29.12
CA ALA A 216 -23.30 -1.36 -28.77
C ALA A 216 -24.56 -0.48 -29.08
N THR A 217 -24.59 0.71 -28.45
CA THR A 217 -25.66 1.74 -28.39
C THR A 217 -26.82 1.37 -27.45
N THR A 218 -27.28 2.24 -26.55
CA THR A 218 -27.79 3.61 -26.79
C THR A 218 -27.58 4.56 -25.59
N VAL A 219 -27.59 5.87 -25.86
CA VAL A 219 -27.43 6.97 -24.89
C VAL A 219 -28.77 7.69 -24.66
N VAL A 220 -29.18 7.89 -23.41
CA VAL A 220 -30.16 8.90 -22.95
C VAL A 220 -29.74 9.30 -21.53
N ASN A 221 -29.05 10.42 -21.30
CA ASN A 221 -29.47 11.82 -21.29
C ASN A 221 -30.35 12.23 -20.09
N ILE A 222 -29.92 13.32 -19.46
CA ILE A 222 -30.43 13.97 -18.25
C ILE A 222 -31.58 14.93 -18.64
N ASP A 223 -32.62 15.07 -17.80
CA ASP A 223 -32.95 16.30 -17.03
C ASP A 223 -34.32 16.22 -16.31
N SER A 224 -34.62 17.21 -15.45
CA SER A 224 -35.92 17.55 -14.82
C SER A 224 -36.33 16.75 -13.57
N SER A 225 -36.90 17.35 -12.51
CA SER A 225 -36.99 18.77 -12.14
C SER A 225 -37.31 18.93 -10.63
N SER A 226 -36.86 20.04 -10.06
CA SER A 226 -37.06 20.49 -8.68
C SER A 226 -38.53 20.63 -8.25
N ARG A 227 -38.79 20.46 -6.94
CA ARG A 227 -39.77 21.27 -6.19
C ARG A 227 -39.29 21.54 -4.76
N GLU A 228 -39.00 22.80 -4.49
CA GLU A 228 -38.93 23.41 -3.16
C GLU A 228 -40.36 23.73 -2.68
N ILE A 229 -40.60 23.75 -1.35
CA ILE A 229 -41.53 24.70 -0.70
C ILE A 229 -40.95 25.05 0.69
N GLU A 230 -41.06 26.33 1.04
CA GLU A 230 -40.67 26.98 2.29
C GLU A 230 -41.76 26.78 3.40
N GLU A 231 -41.80 27.43 4.57
CA GLU A 231 -40.93 28.40 5.26
C GLU A 231 -41.16 28.20 6.79
N GLY A 232 -40.39 28.90 7.63
CA GLY A 232 -41.03 29.63 8.73
C GLY A 232 -40.43 29.42 10.13
N GLU A 233 -40.07 30.52 10.77
CA GLU A 233 -39.43 30.55 12.10
C GLU A 233 -40.43 30.62 13.28
N SER A 234 -39.95 30.30 14.49
CA SER A 234 -39.86 31.29 15.61
C SER A 234 -40.29 30.81 17.02
N LEU A 235 -39.29 30.81 17.91
CA LEU A 235 -39.27 31.16 19.35
C LEU A 235 -40.42 30.82 20.35
N THR A 236 -39.96 30.20 21.46
CA THR A 236 -40.20 30.54 22.89
C THR A 236 -41.35 29.95 23.74
N THR A 237 -40.90 29.22 24.79
CA THR A 237 -41.40 29.20 26.19
C THR A 237 -42.86 28.82 26.51
N SER A 238 -43.06 27.70 27.21
CA SER A 238 -43.35 27.70 28.67
C SER A 238 -43.63 26.29 29.26
N LYS A 239 -43.43 26.15 30.58
CA LYS A 239 -43.70 24.97 31.41
C LYS A 239 -45.17 24.52 31.36
N GLU A 240 -45.47 23.22 31.58
CA GLU A 240 -45.95 22.72 32.89
C GLU A 240 -46.01 21.18 33.08
N ARG A 241 -45.50 20.76 34.25
CA ARG A 241 -45.92 19.69 35.20
C ARG A 241 -45.97 18.18 34.84
N LYS A 242 -45.22 17.44 35.66
CA LYS A 242 -45.15 15.98 35.86
C LYS A 242 -46.44 15.32 36.41
N LYS A 243 -46.61 14.02 36.11
CA LYS A 243 -46.73 12.87 37.06
C LYS A 243 -46.03 11.66 36.38
N HIS A 244 -45.02 10.99 36.95
CA HIS A 244 -45.05 9.94 37.99
C HIS A 244 -46.05 8.80 37.67
N ASP A 245 -45.72 7.50 37.68
CA ASP A 245 -44.45 6.76 37.86
C ASP A 245 -44.61 5.33 37.30
N ILE A 246 -43.51 4.64 36.98
CA ILE A 246 -43.15 3.33 37.56
C ILE A 246 -41.65 3.13 37.30
N ALA A 247 -40.89 2.89 38.38
CA ALA A 247 -39.45 2.82 38.32
C ALA A 247 -38.95 1.38 38.17
N HIS A 248 -38.08 1.13 37.19
CA HIS A 248 -36.96 0.23 37.41
C HIS A 248 -35.74 1.07 37.77
N SER A 249 -35.39 1.05 39.06
CA SER A 249 -34.24 1.75 39.62
C SER A 249 -32.94 1.05 39.18
N VAL A 250 -32.47 1.37 37.97
CA VAL A 250 -31.08 1.14 37.60
C VAL A 250 -30.28 2.23 38.29
N LYS A 251 -29.46 1.83 39.27
CA LYS A 251 -28.48 2.72 39.90
C LYS A 251 -27.64 3.34 38.78
N GLN A 252 -27.67 4.66 38.63
CA GLN A 252 -26.71 5.37 37.79
C GLN A 252 -25.32 5.25 38.43
N THR A 253 -24.64 4.13 38.14
CA THR A 253 -23.19 4.10 38.11
C THR A 253 -22.76 5.19 37.15
N LYS A 254 -22.11 6.23 37.67
CA LYS A 254 -21.43 7.25 36.87
C LYS A 254 -20.47 6.53 35.94
N ASP A 255 -20.84 6.44 34.67
CA ASP A 255 -20.00 5.82 33.67
C ASP A 255 -18.76 6.70 33.47
N SER A 256 -17.63 6.22 34.00
CA SER A 256 -16.35 6.93 33.94
C SER A 256 -15.84 7.09 32.50
N ALA A 257 -16.30 6.26 31.56
CA ALA A 257 -16.01 6.44 30.14
C ALA A 257 -16.81 7.62 29.56
N SER A 258 -18.11 7.72 29.86
CA SER A 258 -18.92 8.90 29.54
C SER A 258 -18.36 10.17 30.18
N GLU A 259 -17.96 10.15 31.46
CA GLU A 259 -17.33 11.31 32.11
C GLU A 259 -16.03 11.73 31.39
N LEU A 260 -15.18 10.77 31.00
CA LEU A 260 -13.99 11.03 30.16
C LEU A 260 -14.36 11.68 28.81
N MET A 261 -15.44 11.23 28.17
CA MET A 261 -15.90 11.78 26.88
C MET A 261 -16.53 13.18 27.01
N THR A 262 -17.04 13.58 28.17
CA THR A 262 -17.50 14.96 28.43
C THR A 262 -16.36 15.97 28.63
N MET A 263 -15.13 15.52 28.89
CA MET A 263 -13.97 16.40 29.01
C MET A 263 -13.53 16.93 27.64
N SER A 264 -12.98 18.15 27.59
CA SER A 264 -12.37 18.69 26.36
C SER A 264 -11.20 17.82 25.89
N THR A 265 -10.94 17.83 24.58
CA THR A 265 -9.88 17.02 23.97
C THR A 265 -8.50 17.30 24.60
N ASP A 266 -8.17 18.56 24.87
CA ASP A 266 -6.89 18.91 25.51
C ASP A 266 -6.77 18.35 26.93
N ASN A 267 -7.87 18.36 27.70
CA ASN A 267 -7.90 17.80 29.06
C ASN A 267 -7.80 16.27 29.03
N ARG A 268 -8.46 15.60 28.07
CA ARG A 268 -8.29 14.15 27.84
C ARG A 268 -6.84 13.80 27.49
N VAL A 269 -6.24 14.52 26.54
CA VAL A 269 -4.85 14.30 26.10
C VAL A 269 -3.88 14.56 27.26
N SER A 270 -4.08 15.62 28.03
CA SER A 270 -3.26 15.93 29.21
C SER A 270 -3.34 14.82 30.28
N LEU A 271 -4.53 14.25 30.50
CA LEU A 271 -4.72 13.12 31.42
C LEU A 271 -4.00 11.86 30.91
N LEU A 272 -4.22 11.48 29.65
CA LEU A 272 -3.65 10.28 29.03
C LEU A 272 -2.12 10.35 28.88
N ARG A 273 -1.54 11.55 28.77
CA ARG A 273 -0.08 11.75 28.75
C ARG A 273 0.64 11.36 30.05
N ASN A 274 -0.09 11.14 31.15
CA ASN A 274 0.48 10.65 32.41
C ASN A 274 0.64 9.11 32.44
N LEU A 275 0.09 8.39 31.46
CA LEU A 275 0.24 6.94 31.34
C LEU A 275 1.66 6.59 30.87
N THR A 276 2.22 5.51 31.43
CA THR A 276 3.45 4.93 30.88
C THR A 276 3.17 4.26 29.53
N LYS A 277 4.22 4.08 28.70
CA LYS A 277 4.09 3.41 27.40
C LYS A 277 3.43 2.02 27.50
N ALA A 278 3.72 1.27 28.56
CA ALA A 278 3.11 -0.04 28.76
C ALA A 278 1.59 0.08 29.02
N GLN A 279 1.18 0.95 29.95
CA GLN A 279 -0.23 1.19 30.26
C GLN A 279 -1.01 1.75 29.07
N ALA A 280 -0.39 2.62 28.27
CA ALA A 280 -1.02 3.16 27.06
C ALA A 280 -1.25 2.08 25.99
N LEU A 281 -0.35 1.09 25.86
CA LEU A 281 -0.56 -0.05 24.95
C LEU A 281 -1.67 -0.98 25.47
N THR A 282 -1.66 -1.33 26.76
CA THR A 282 -2.75 -2.12 27.37
C THR A 282 -4.11 -1.44 27.18
N LEU A 283 -4.21 -0.11 27.39
CA LEU A 283 -5.45 0.63 27.17
C LEU A 283 -5.93 0.59 25.70
N ILE A 284 -5.01 0.55 24.72
CA ILE A 284 -5.37 0.38 23.30
C ILE A 284 -5.94 -1.03 23.07
N ASP A 285 -5.31 -2.06 23.63
CA ASP A 285 -5.79 -3.44 23.52
C ASP A 285 -7.17 -3.63 24.18
N ASP A 286 -7.37 -3.05 25.38
CA ASP A 286 -8.65 -3.04 26.10
C ASP A 286 -9.77 -2.35 25.30
N LEU A 287 -9.48 -1.20 24.68
CA LEU A 287 -10.44 -0.48 23.83
C LEU A 287 -10.80 -1.26 22.56
N ASN A 288 -9.81 -1.90 21.91
CA ASN A 288 -10.05 -2.76 20.76
C ASN A 288 -10.89 -3.98 21.13
N HIS A 289 -10.65 -4.57 22.31
CA HIS A 289 -11.44 -5.69 22.82
C HIS A 289 -12.89 -5.28 23.12
N ALA A 290 -13.12 -4.12 23.75
CA ALA A 290 -14.46 -3.60 23.99
C ALA A 290 -15.23 -3.33 22.68
N LEU A 291 -14.57 -2.79 21.65
CA LEU A 291 -15.19 -2.61 20.33
C LEU A 291 -15.54 -3.93 19.64
N ALA A 292 -14.74 -4.99 19.85
CA ALA A 292 -15.07 -6.33 19.34
C ALA A 292 -16.27 -6.94 20.09
N LEU A 293 -16.34 -6.80 21.41
CA LEU A 293 -17.47 -7.27 22.22
C LEU A 293 -18.78 -6.57 21.86
N ASN A 294 -18.77 -5.26 21.60
CA ASN A 294 -19.97 -4.55 21.16
C ASN A 294 -20.49 -5.10 19.82
N ARG A 295 -19.59 -5.35 18.85
CA ARG A 295 -19.98 -5.96 17.56
C ARG A 295 -20.57 -7.36 17.73
N GLU A 296 -20.01 -8.17 18.61
CA GLU A 296 -20.55 -9.51 18.89
C GLU A 296 -21.94 -9.43 19.55
N GLN A 297 -22.16 -8.45 20.44
CA GLN A 297 -23.48 -8.19 21.04
C GLN A 297 -24.49 -7.69 20.01
N ASP A 298 -24.09 -6.81 19.08
CA ASP A 298 -24.94 -6.36 17.98
C ASP A 298 -25.34 -7.54 17.06
N ILE A 299 -24.41 -8.45 16.76
CA ILE A 299 -24.67 -9.67 15.99
C ILE A 299 -25.63 -10.60 16.74
N GLU A 300 -25.38 -10.88 18.02
CA GLU A 300 -26.24 -11.75 18.84
C GLU A 300 -27.66 -11.16 18.96
N ALA A 301 -27.80 -9.84 19.11
CA ALA A 301 -29.10 -9.17 19.13
C ALA A 301 -29.86 -9.30 17.80
N VAL A 302 -29.15 -9.27 16.66
CA VAL A 302 -29.75 -9.55 15.34
C VAL A 302 -30.14 -11.02 15.21
N VAL A 303 -29.29 -11.96 15.65
CA VAL A 303 -29.58 -13.40 15.64
C VAL A 303 -30.80 -13.72 16.51
N GLU A 304 -30.88 -13.12 17.71
CA GLU A 304 -32.03 -13.25 18.60
C GLU A 304 -33.30 -12.68 17.97
N LEU A 305 -33.23 -11.52 17.30
CA LEU A 305 -34.38 -10.95 16.59
C LEU A 305 -34.86 -11.83 15.41
N ILE A 306 -33.94 -12.45 14.66
CA ILE A 306 -34.26 -13.39 13.59
C ILE A 306 -34.98 -14.62 14.15
N ARG A 307 -34.47 -15.17 15.27
CA ARG A 307 -35.05 -16.32 15.98
C ARG A 307 -36.42 -16.01 16.57
N ASP A 308 -36.58 -14.86 17.22
CA ASP A 308 -37.81 -14.41 17.88
C ASP A 308 -38.93 -13.99 16.90
N LYS A 309 -38.58 -13.85 15.62
CA LYS A 309 -39.52 -13.56 14.53
C LYS A 309 -39.69 -14.73 13.54
N ASP A 310 -39.05 -15.87 13.83
CA ASP A 310 -39.06 -17.10 13.02
C ASP A 310 -38.79 -16.84 11.53
N LEU A 311 -37.79 -16.00 11.25
CA LEU A 311 -37.45 -15.57 9.90
C LEU A 311 -36.43 -16.53 9.28
N PRO A 312 -36.74 -17.21 8.15
CA PRO A 312 -35.75 -18.04 7.46
C PRO A 312 -34.63 -17.16 6.88
N LEU A 313 -33.38 -17.57 7.12
CA LEU A 313 -32.18 -16.84 6.73
C LEU A 313 -32.15 -16.58 5.21
N GLU A 314 -32.61 -17.54 4.42
CA GLU A 314 -32.68 -17.49 2.96
C GLU A 314 -33.59 -16.35 2.47
N ALA A 315 -34.69 -16.06 3.17
CA ALA A 315 -35.58 -14.95 2.82
C ALA A 315 -35.00 -13.59 3.20
N ILE A 316 -34.19 -13.52 4.26
CA ILE A 316 -33.46 -12.31 4.66
C ILE A 316 -32.34 -12.02 3.64
N ILE A 317 -31.56 -13.03 3.27
CA ILE A 317 -30.48 -12.93 2.26
C ILE A 317 -31.07 -12.49 0.92
N SER A 318 -32.15 -13.14 0.45
CA SER A 318 -32.84 -12.77 -0.80
C SER A 318 -33.38 -11.34 -0.79
N ARG A 319 -33.73 -10.80 0.40
CA ARG A 319 -34.18 -9.41 0.58
C ARG A 319 -33.03 -8.40 0.60
N LEU A 320 -31.87 -8.79 1.12
CA LEU A 320 -30.66 -7.96 1.16
C LEU A 320 -29.94 -7.89 -0.19
N GLU A 321 -29.97 -8.97 -0.97
CA GLU A 321 -29.38 -9.01 -2.32
C GLU A 321 -30.24 -8.30 -3.37
N ALA A 322 -31.52 -8.09 -3.08
CA ALA A 322 -32.49 -7.40 -3.95
C ALA A 322 -32.69 -5.91 -3.61
N ALA A 323 -31.90 -5.35 -2.69
CA ALA A 323 -32.00 -3.97 -2.18
C ALA A 323 -30.78 -3.13 -2.58
#